data_AF-A0A0P0VG30-F1
#
_entry.id   AF-A0A0P0VG30-F1
#
_cell.length_a   1.000
_cell.length_b   1.000
_cell.length_c   1.000
_cell.angle_alpha   90.00
_cell.angle_beta   90.00
_cell.angle_gamma   90.00
#
_symmetry.space_group_name_H-M   'P 1'
#
loop_
_entity.id
_entity.type
_entity.pdbx_description
1 polymer ?
#
loop_
_entity_poly.entity_id
_entity_poly.type
_entity_poly.pdbx_seq_one_letter_code
_entity_poly.pdbx_strand_id
1 'polypeptide(L)'
;MIEQFVNFVIRPPRSEYNPDQYLWETEFILAGRKYKRLDLELTNARGLTIKCSHYVPAFIPENTSLPCVIYCHGNSGCRADANEAAVILLPANITVFTLDFSGSGLSGGDYVSLGWHEAFGGDRWVLLQAYSMEQKIPRLLEWYWIVLSLTYMA
;
A
#
# COMPACT_ATOMS: atom_id res chain seq x y z
N MET A 1 7.07 -17.09 -27.70
CA MET A 1 7.96 -17.31 -26.54
C MET A 1 8.73 -16.04 -26.17
N ILE A 2 9.47 -15.41 -27.09
CA ILE A 2 10.18 -14.14 -26.80
C ILE A 2 9.24 -13.01 -26.36
N GLU A 3 8.09 -12.84 -27.03
CA GLU A 3 7.10 -11.82 -26.65
C GLU A 3 6.53 -12.02 -25.24
N GLN A 4 6.33 -13.28 -24.82
CA GLN A 4 5.89 -13.58 -23.46
C GLN A 4 6.97 -13.17 -22.44
N PHE A 5 8.24 -13.47 -22.72
CA PHE A 5 9.36 -13.06 -21.87
C PHE A 5 9.49 -11.54 -21.80
N VAL A 6 9.40 -10.85 -22.94
CA VAL A 6 9.38 -9.38 -22.98
C VAL A 6 8.22 -8.88 -22.13
N ASN A 7 7.02 -9.42 -22.28
CA ASN A 7 5.87 -9.06 -21.47
C ASN A 7 6.10 -9.30 -19.98
N PHE A 8 6.77 -10.37 -19.55
CA PHE A 8 7.12 -10.53 -18.13
C PHE A 8 8.02 -9.42 -17.59
N VAL A 9 8.87 -8.84 -18.44
CA VAL A 9 9.78 -7.75 -18.04
C VAL A 9 9.08 -6.38 -18.12
N ILE A 10 8.37 -6.08 -19.22
CA ILE A 10 7.76 -4.76 -19.46
C ILE A 10 6.31 -4.64 -18.95
N ARG A 11 5.62 -5.77 -18.77
CA ARG A 11 4.19 -5.90 -18.41
C ARG A 11 3.97 -7.12 -17.50
N PRO A 12 4.68 -7.21 -16.37
CA PRO A 12 4.45 -8.34 -15.47
C PRO A 12 2.96 -8.39 -15.11
N PRO A 13 2.39 -9.59 -14.88
CA PRO A 13 0.97 -9.72 -14.57
C PRO A 13 0.58 -8.80 -13.41
N ARG A 14 -0.55 -8.11 -13.58
CA ARG A 14 -1.17 -7.32 -12.52
C ARG A 14 -1.71 -8.28 -11.46
N SER A 15 -1.53 -7.94 -10.18
CA SER A 15 -2.22 -8.64 -9.11
C SER A 15 -3.71 -8.37 -9.21
N GLU A 16 -4.47 -9.39 -9.60
CA GLU A 16 -5.93 -9.40 -9.49
C GLU A 16 -6.29 -10.10 -8.19
N TYR A 17 -6.97 -9.39 -7.29
CA TYR A 17 -7.41 -9.93 -6.01
C TYR A 17 -8.81 -9.44 -5.68
N ASN A 18 -9.58 -10.27 -4.96
CA ASN A 18 -10.84 -9.86 -4.37
C ASN A 18 -10.59 -9.23 -2.99
N PRO A 19 -10.89 -7.93 -2.78
CA PRO A 19 -10.72 -7.28 -1.48
C PRO A 19 -11.40 -8.00 -0.32
N ASP A 20 -12.56 -8.60 -0.56
CA ASP A 20 -13.34 -9.26 0.50
C ASP A 20 -12.76 -10.62 0.92
N GLN A 21 -11.83 -11.16 0.13
CA GLN A 21 -11.16 -12.44 0.43
C GLN A 21 -9.71 -12.24 0.89
N TYR A 22 -9.03 -11.22 0.38
CA TYR A 22 -7.58 -11.05 0.56
C TYR A 22 -7.20 -9.92 1.51
N LEU A 23 -8.10 -8.97 1.77
CA LEU A 23 -7.87 -7.96 2.81
C LEU A 23 -8.61 -8.39 4.09
N TRP A 24 -8.14 -7.91 5.24
CA TRP A 24 -8.87 -8.11 6.49
C TRP A 24 -10.28 -7.54 6.40
N GLU A 25 -11.23 -8.15 7.11
CA GLU A 25 -12.59 -7.63 7.22
C GLU A 25 -12.61 -6.16 7.68
N THR A 26 -13.70 -5.45 7.40
CA THR A 26 -13.89 -4.07 7.84
C THR A 26 -13.75 -3.92 9.35
N GLU A 27 -14.15 -4.94 10.11
CA GLU A 27 -13.89 -5.07 11.55
C GLU A 27 -13.34 -6.48 11.82
N PHE A 28 -12.26 -6.58 12.60
CA PHE A 28 -11.61 -7.87 12.85
C PHE A 28 -10.97 -7.91 14.23
N ILE A 29 -10.67 -9.12 14.70
CA ILE A 29 -9.97 -9.36 15.97
C ILE A 29 -8.59 -9.93 15.68
N LEU A 30 -7.55 -9.32 16.26
CA LEU A 30 -6.17 -9.77 16.17
C LEU A 30 -5.52 -9.64 17.56
N ALA A 31 -4.83 -10.69 18.02
CA ALA A 31 -4.18 -10.71 19.34
C ALA A 31 -5.11 -10.24 20.49
N GLY A 32 -6.40 -10.63 20.45
CA GLY A 32 -7.41 -10.29 21.45
C GLY A 32 -7.91 -8.84 21.43
N ARG A 33 -7.51 -8.04 20.44
CA ARG A 33 -7.93 -6.63 20.27
C ARG A 33 -8.76 -6.46 19.00
N LYS A 34 -9.70 -5.52 19.03
CA LYS A 34 -10.54 -5.16 17.88
C LYS A 34 -9.87 -4.09 17.03
N TYR A 35 -9.87 -4.29 15.73
CA TYR A 35 -9.37 -3.36 14.71
C TYR A 35 -10.42 -3.14 13.63
N LYS A 36 -10.20 -2.11 12.83
CA LYS A 36 -11.01 -1.81 11.66
C LYS A 36 -10.14 -1.47 10.46
N ARG A 37 -10.62 -1.86 9.27
CA ARG A 37 -10.09 -1.45 7.97
C ARG A 37 -10.94 -0.30 7.44
N LEU A 38 -10.32 0.83 7.14
CA LEU A 38 -10.95 1.98 6.50
C LEU A 38 -10.47 2.05 5.06
N ASP A 39 -11.36 1.80 4.10
CA ASP A 39 -11.03 1.93 2.69
C ASP A 39 -11.26 3.36 2.21
N LEU A 40 -10.34 3.87 1.40
CA LEU A 40 -10.43 5.19 0.78
C LEU A 40 -9.81 5.20 -0.61
N GLU A 41 -10.16 6.23 -1.37
CA GLU A 41 -9.62 6.46 -2.70
C GLU A 41 -8.88 7.80 -2.72
N LEU A 42 -7.66 7.79 -3.24
CA LEU A 42 -6.88 8.98 -3.50
C LEU A 42 -6.75 9.19 -5.00
N THR A 43 -6.45 10.42 -5.41
CA THR A 43 -6.13 10.71 -6.81
C THR A 43 -4.67 11.13 -6.89
N ASN A 44 -3.92 10.47 -7.77
CA ASN A 44 -2.52 10.82 -8.02
C ASN A 44 -2.43 12.07 -8.93
N ALA A 45 -1.23 12.62 -9.14
CA ALA A 45 -1.08 13.81 -10.00
C ALA A 45 -1.40 13.57 -11.49
N ARG A 46 -1.60 12.32 -11.90
CA ARG A 46 -2.01 11.92 -13.26
C ARG A 46 -3.53 11.77 -13.38
N GLY A 47 -4.30 12.05 -12.33
CA GLY A 47 -5.75 11.87 -12.31
C GLY A 47 -6.21 10.42 -12.17
N LEU A 48 -5.30 9.49 -11.84
CA LEU A 48 -5.65 8.09 -11.63
C LEU A 48 -6.13 7.86 -10.19
N THR A 49 -7.20 7.09 -10.06
CA THR A 49 -7.71 6.61 -8.77
C THR A 49 -6.75 5.59 -8.16
N ILE A 50 -6.40 5.80 -6.91
CA ILE A 50 -5.51 4.95 -6.13
C ILE A 50 -6.30 4.38 -4.95
N LYS A 51 -6.38 3.05 -4.88
CA LYS A 51 -7.10 2.34 -3.83
C LYS A 51 -6.20 2.19 -2.61
N CYS A 52 -6.72 2.60 -1.45
CA CYS A 52 -6.00 2.59 -0.18
C CYS A 52 -6.83 1.93 0.92
N SER A 53 -6.15 1.41 1.93
CA SER A 53 -6.77 0.90 3.16
C SER A 53 -5.95 1.32 4.37
N HIS A 54 -6.62 1.71 5.44
CA HIS A 54 -6.01 2.07 6.71
C HIS A 54 -6.51 1.16 7.83
N TYR A 55 -5.59 0.41 8.40
CA TYR A 55 -5.84 -0.48 9.52
C TYR A 55 -5.53 0.23 10.83
N VAL A 56 -6.55 0.37 11.67
CA VAL A 56 -6.47 1.09 12.95
C VAL A 56 -7.16 0.31 14.07
N PRO A 57 -6.77 0.52 15.33
CA PRO A 57 -7.54 0.02 16.47
C PRO A 57 -8.99 0.51 16.41
N ALA A 58 -9.94 -0.36 16.73
CA ALA A 58 -11.36 -0.01 16.74
C ALA A 58 -11.66 1.07 17.81
N PHE A 59 -10.91 1.03 18.92
CA PHE A 59 -10.92 2.02 19.97
C PHE A 59 -9.54 2.68 20.08
N ILE A 60 -9.50 4.00 19.86
CA ILE A 60 -8.33 4.84 20.10
C ILE A 60 -8.72 5.78 21.25
N PRO A 61 -7.99 5.80 22.39
CA PRO A 61 -8.32 6.71 23.47
C PRO A 61 -8.25 8.17 23.01
N GLU A 62 -9.11 9.02 23.56
CA GLU A 62 -9.12 10.46 23.24
C GLU A 62 -7.74 11.08 23.43
N ASN A 63 -7.40 12.05 22.58
CA ASN A 63 -6.08 12.70 22.53
C ASN A 63 -4.88 11.77 22.32
N THR A 64 -5.10 10.49 21.98
CA THR A 64 -4.01 9.55 21.67
C THR A 64 -3.65 9.62 20.21
N SER A 65 -2.34 9.70 19.97
CA SER A 65 -1.74 9.67 18.66
C SER A 65 -0.98 8.38 18.47
N LEU A 66 -1.34 7.59 17.47
CA LEU A 66 -0.61 6.38 17.11
C LEU A 66 0.36 6.67 15.97
N PRO A 67 1.57 6.11 16.00
CA PRO A 67 2.44 6.11 14.83
C PRO A 67 1.78 5.33 13.69
N CYS A 68 2.00 5.79 12.47
CA CYS A 68 1.51 5.13 11.26
C CYS A 68 2.67 4.67 10.38
N VAL A 69 2.49 3.52 9.75
CA VAL A 69 3.37 2.97 8.72
C VAL A 69 2.62 2.95 7.41
N ILE A 70 3.19 3.59 6.39
CA ILE A 70 2.72 3.47 5.01
C ILE A 70 3.45 2.28 4.39
N TYR A 71 2.74 1.17 4.23
CA TYR A 71 3.22 -0.04 3.57
C TYR A 71 3.08 0.10 2.05
N CYS A 72 4.22 -0.02 1.37
CA CYS A 72 4.30 -0.02 -0.09
C CYS A 72 4.57 -1.46 -0.56
N HIS A 73 3.71 -1.99 -1.42
CA HIS A 73 3.86 -3.35 -1.93
C HIS A 73 5.06 -3.49 -2.88
N GLY A 74 5.50 -4.73 -3.11
CA GLY A 74 6.58 -5.05 -4.04
C GLY A 74 6.17 -5.00 -5.51
N ASN A 75 7.07 -5.37 -6.42
CA ASN A 75 6.73 -5.51 -7.84
C ASN A 75 5.58 -6.51 -8.03
N SER A 76 4.61 -6.17 -8.87
CA SER A 76 3.36 -6.94 -9.08
C SER A 76 2.53 -7.20 -7.81
N GLY A 77 2.83 -6.50 -6.70
CA GLY A 77 2.12 -6.64 -5.44
C GLY A 77 0.79 -5.89 -5.37
N CYS A 78 0.19 -5.90 -4.20
CA CYS A 78 -1.04 -5.17 -3.89
C CYS A 78 -1.21 -4.89 -2.39
N ARG A 79 -2.30 -4.23 -1.99
CA ARG A 79 -2.64 -3.92 -0.60
C ARG A 79 -2.61 -5.13 0.34
N ALA A 80 -2.93 -6.33 -0.17
CA ALA A 80 -2.96 -7.55 0.61
C ALA A 80 -1.57 -7.95 1.14
N ASP A 81 -0.49 -7.53 0.49
CA ASP A 81 0.89 -7.80 0.94
C ASP A 81 1.16 -7.15 2.31
N ALA A 82 0.42 -6.10 2.66
CA ALA A 82 0.51 -5.44 3.95
C ALA A 82 -0.07 -6.26 5.11
N ASN A 83 -0.77 -7.38 4.83
CA ASN A 83 -1.36 -8.22 5.88
C ASN A 83 -0.30 -8.74 6.86
N GLU A 84 0.86 -9.18 6.36
CA GLU A 84 1.98 -9.64 7.19
C GLU A 84 2.50 -8.53 8.11
N ALA A 85 2.61 -7.31 7.58
CA ALA A 85 3.00 -6.16 8.37
C ALA A 85 1.91 -5.79 9.40
N ALA A 86 0.63 -5.86 9.03
CA ALA A 86 -0.49 -5.58 9.92
C ALA A 86 -0.53 -6.53 11.12
N VAL A 87 -0.26 -7.81 10.92
CA VAL A 87 -0.19 -8.82 12.00
C VAL A 87 0.85 -8.44 13.07
N ILE A 88 1.98 -7.85 12.67
CA ILE A 88 3.08 -7.48 13.57
C ILE A 88 2.88 -6.09 14.18
N LEU A 89 2.48 -5.11 13.36
CA LEU A 89 2.48 -3.70 13.72
C LEU A 89 1.24 -3.29 14.53
N LEU A 90 0.07 -3.84 14.21
CA LEU A 90 -1.18 -3.46 14.89
C LEU A 90 -1.15 -3.78 16.40
N PRO A 91 -0.70 -4.97 16.86
CA PRO A 91 -0.57 -5.25 18.29
C PRO A 91 0.42 -4.33 19.02
N ALA A 92 1.40 -3.78 18.30
CA ALA A 92 2.38 -2.82 18.79
C ALA A 92 1.85 -1.37 18.85
N ASN A 93 0.54 -1.16 18.64
CA ASN A 93 -0.11 0.15 18.55
C ASN A 93 0.46 1.03 17.41
N ILE A 94 0.85 0.41 16.31
CA ILE A 94 1.27 1.08 15.08
C ILE A 94 0.20 0.84 14.01
N THR A 95 -0.41 1.90 13.49
CA THR A 95 -1.41 1.80 12.43
C THR A 95 -0.74 1.51 11.09
N VAL A 96 -1.44 0.81 10.20
CA VAL A 96 -0.90 0.42 8.89
C VAL A 96 -1.77 1.01 7.79
N PHE A 97 -1.20 1.91 7.00
CA PHE A 97 -1.78 2.40 5.76
C PHE A 97 -1.18 1.62 4.60
N THR A 98 -1.99 1.14 3.68
CA THR A 98 -1.54 0.40 2.49
C THR A 98 -2.27 0.91 1.26
N LEU A 99 -1.65 0.78 0.09
CA LEU A 99 -2.16 1.26 -1.18
C LEU A 99 -1.76 0.33 -2.33
N ASP A 100 -2.57 0.32 -3.38
CA ASP A 100 -2.21 -0.24 -4.69
C ASP A 100 -1.62 0.89 -5.53
N PHE A 101 -0.35 0.83 -5.96
CA PHE A 101 0.19 1.86 -6.86
C PHE A 101 -0.51 1.86 -8.22
N SER A 102 -0.34 2.94 -9.01
CA SER A 102 -0.91 2.98 -10.35
C SER A 102 -0.35 1.84 -11.21
N GLY A 103 -1.23 1.15 -11.95
CA GLY A 103 -0.87 -0.06 -12.69
C GLY A 103 -0.83 -1.35 -11.86
N SER A 104 -1.12 -1.29 -10.55
CA SER A 104 -1.11 -2.45 -9.65
C SER A 104 -2.46 -2.67 -8.95
N GLY A 105 -2.69 -3.89 -8.48
CA GLY A 105 -3.85 -4.23 -7.65
C GLY A 105 -5.19 -3.82 -8.26
N LEU A 106 -5.94 -2.94 -7.59
CA LEU A 106 -7.24 -2.42 -8.03
C LEU A 106 -7.22 -0.91 -8.37
N SER A 107 -6.03 -0.32 -8.44
CA SER A 107 -5.85 1.09 -8.81
C SER A 107 -5.93 1.34 -10.32
N GLY A 108 -6.11 2.61 -10.71
CA GLY A 108 -6.06 3.01 -12.11
C GLY A 108 -4.66 2.86 -12.72
N GLY A 109 -4.58 2.99 -14.04
CA GLY A 109 -3.35 2.83 -14.80
C GLY A 109 -3.21 1.42 -15.37
N ASP A 110 -2.65 1.35 -16.58
CA ASP A 110 -2.61 0.12 -17.37
C ASP A 110 -1.34 -0.71 -17.13
N TYR A 111 -0.25 -0.07 -16.71
CA TYR A 111 1.07 -0.67 -16.59
C TYR A 111 1.77 -0.28 -15.30
N VAL A 112 2.46 -1.24 -14.69
CA VAL A 112 3.42 -0.97 -13.61
C VAL A 112 4.57 -0.12 -14.14
N SER A 113 5.09 0.79 -13.31
CA SER A 113 6.14 1.73 -13.73
C SER A 113 7.53 1.42 -13.20
N LEU A 114 7.70 0.23 -12.58
CA LEU A 114 8.96 -0.26 -12.02
C LEU A 114 9.64 0.76 -11.06
N GLY A 115 8.84 1.47 -10.28
CA GLY A 115 9.31 2.47 -9.31
C GLY A 115 9.40 3.90 -9.85
N TRP A 116 9.21 4.14 -11.16
CA TRP A 116 9.36 5.49 -11.72
C TRP A 116 8.26 6.45 -11.24
N HIS A 117 6.99 6.05 -11.24
CA HIS A 117 5.90 6.89 -10.74
C HIS A 117 5.91 7.04 -9.23
N GLU A 118 6.40 6.02 -8.53
CA GLU A 118 6.49 5.93 -7.08
C GLU A 118 7.61 6.83 -6.55
N ALA A 119 8.75 6.88 -7.25
CA ALA A 119 9.91 7.69 -6.87
C ALA A 119 9.87 9.12 -7.43
N PHE A 120 9.51 9.29 -8.71
CA PHE A 120 9.64 10.56 -9.44
C PHE A 120 8.34 11.08 -10.04
N GLY A 121 7.32 10.24 -10.18
CA GLY A 121 6.08 10.59 -10.87
C GLY A 121 4.89 10.86 -9.95
N GLY A 122 3.70 10.62 -10.51
CA GLY A 122 2.44 11.07 -9.91
C GLY A 122 2.06 10.36 -8.61
N ASP A 123 2.54 9.14 -8.38
CA ASP A 123 2.15 8.33 -7.22
C ASP A 123 2.82 8.80 -5.93
N ARG A 124 3.98 9.49 -6.04
CA ARG A 124 4.61 10.17 -4.90
C ARG A 124 3.66 11.14 -4.17
N TRP A 125 2.74 11.77 -4.91
CA TRP A 125 1.72 12.66 -4.32
C TRP A 125 0.72 11.93 -3.44
N VAL A 126 0.47 10.65 -3.70
CA VAL A 126 -0.42 9.81 -2.88
C VAL A 126 0.23 9.57 -1.52
N LEU A 127 1.53 9.31 -1.48
CA LEU A 127 2.28 9.13 -0.24
C LEU A 127 2.25 10.42 0.61
N LEU A 128 2.35 11.59 -0.03
CA LEU A 128 2.22 12.88 0.65
C LEU A 128 0.79 13.14 1.17
N GLN A 129 -0.24 12.72 0.42
CA GLN A 129 -1.63 12.80 0.88
C GLN A 129 -1.88 11.87 2.08
N ALA A 130 -1.44 10.62 2.00
CA ALA A 130 -1.49 9.68 3.12
C ALA A 130 -0.77 10.26 4.35
N TYR A 131 0.44 10.81 4.18
CA TYR A 131 1.17 11.50 5.24
C TYR A 131 0.35 12.65 5.86
N SER A 132 -0.27 13.48 5.02
CA SER A 132 -1.08 14.62 5.46
C SER A 132 -2.36 14.18 6.17
N MET A 133 -2.98 13.07 5.81
CA MET A 133 -4.16 12.53 6.48
C MET A 133 -3.82 11.99 7.86
N GLU A 134 -2.65 11.37 8.00
CA GLU A 134 -2.20 10.81 9.27
C GLU A 134 -1.74 11.87 10.28
N GLN A 135 -1.53 13.15 9.85
CA GLN A 135 -1.22 14.33 10.70
C GLN A 135 -0.09 14.15 11.74
N LYS A 136 0.72 13.09 11.65
CA LYS A 136 1.70 12.62 12.65
C LYS A 136 2.82 11.90 11.93
N ILE A 137 4.06 12.00 12.44
CA ILE A 137 5.29 11.45 11.84
C ILE A 137 5.07 9.97 11.48
N PRO A 138 4.75 9.64 10.22
CA PRO A 138 4.75 8.27 9.78
C PRO A 138 6.21 7.88 9.68
N ARG A 139 6.59 6.77 10.32
CA ARG A 139 7.81 6.11 9.87
C ARG A 139 7.41 5.43 8.58
N LEU A 140 7.88 5.95 7.45
CA LEU A 140 7.92 5.16 6.22
C LEU A 140 8.81 3.96 6.56
N LEU A 141 8.19 2.84 6.92
CA LEU A 141 8.90 1.58 6.93
C LEU A 141 8.99 1.16 5.47
N GLU A 142 10.05 1.64 4.82
CA GLU A 142 10.51 1.15 3.52
C GLU A 142 11.04 -0.27 3.69
N TRP A 143 10.15 -1.24 4.00
CA TRP A 143 10.56 -2.65 4.17
C TRP A 143 11.13 -3.25 2.90
N TYR A 144 10.99 -2.60 1.74
CA TYR A 144 11.53 -3.09 0.49
C TYR A 144 12.16 -1.99 -0.35
N TRP A 145 13.37 -1.59 0.05
CA TRP A 145 14.42 -1.12 -0.85
C TRP A 145 14.65 -2.05 -2.07
N ILE A 146 14.04 -3.23 -2.12
CA ILE A 146 14.15 -4.17 -3.24
C ILE A 146 13.59 -3.61 -4.56
N VAL A 147 12.49 -2.85 -4.55
CA VAL A 147 11.97 -2.30 -5.82
C VAL A 147 12.87 -1.19 -6.36
N LEU A 148 13.35 -0.30 -5.49
CA LEU A 148 14.30 0.75 -5.87
C LEU A 148 15.68 0.19 -6.26
N SER A 149 16.13 -0.90 -5.62
CA SER A 149 17.41 -1.53 -5.99
C SER A 149 17.39 -2.15 -7.39
N LEU A 150 16.24 -2.65 -7.87
CA LEU A 150 16.15 -3.17 -9.23
C LEU A 150 16.23 -2.04 -10.26
N THR A 151 15.71 -0.85 -9.96
CA THR A 151 15.80 0.32 -10.85
C THR A 151 17.22 0.92 -10.91
N TYR A 152 18.03 0.79 -9.85
CA TYR A 152 19.43 1.25 -9.86
C TYR A 152 20.44 0.20 -10.37
N MET A 153 20.03 -1.06 -10.55
CA MET A 153 20.90 -2.13 -11.07
C MET A 153 20.68 -2.45 -12.56
N ALA A 154 19.72 -1.78 -13.23
CA ALA A 154 19.54 -1.83 -14.68
C ALA A 154 20.11 -0.57 -15.35
#